data_AF-A0AAD5LRH7-F1
#
_entry.id   AF-A0AAD5LRH7-F1
#
_cell.length_a   1.000
_cell.length_b   1.000
_cell.length_c   1.000
_cell.angle_alpha   90.00
_cell.angle_beta   90.00
_cell.angle_gamma   90.00
#
_symmetry.space_group_name_H-M   'P 1'
#
loop_
_entity.id
_entity.type
_entity.pdbx_description
1 polymer ?
#
loop_
_entity_poly.entity_id
_entity_poly.type
_entity_poly.pdbx_seq_one_letter_code
_entity_poly.pdbx_strand_id
1 'polypeptide(L)'
;MADVMDTWAQKPWNVSEEMWKRKAKSMEEQYQRLLSEHQDLRLEKAKIMGELRVLQRYKETAEDMINKEVATRKIEHKEKLSAATKLEQYIKKYERECEKVLTLERENAFLMEQVSSMKGETEKRLDLLKELEDTQKRNARQKEKIREMEIVGIEHENTILELKEKVQKLKRRAESAGEALNDKDEECKNLSIRLAVRPTQLKRSSEWRLMLDLIDQAVESAWEAARGQNKTALHELKKKETLSKELETIKTETKQASYRIHALDLEVETAQSKLRQKERLVDELRDANAQLKREMSKLTSQLEDMSSNLAVLQDVVSEKDKELRRKDEMLRAKKTEVKCLAKIDDSSKERIEELVRQVAELQQQLLETQKDYLLKVKKDEAWRDKQRAKDRAEIMKEMETLHKPRRCKNCSETFTNKSNTSLACSYHPGRYVARQYPLEGYHWSCCQKRDLSARACKFAGRHVESKLLD
;
A
#
# COMPACT_ATOMS: atom_id res chain seq x y z
N MET A 1 -18.89 -54.59 119.27
CA MET A 1 -19.72 -54.51 120.49
C MET A 1 -20.31 -53.12 120.56
N ALA A 2 -21.64 -53.05 120.70
CA ALA A 2 -22.47 -51.93 121.17
C ALA A 2 -22.27 -50.56 120.49
N ASP A 3 -23.14 -50.03 119.64
CA ASP A 3 -24.62 -49.95 119.64
C ASP A 3 -25.23 -49.05 120.73
N VAL A 4 -26.26 -48.34 120.26
CA VAL A 4 -27.42 -47.72 120.93
C VAL A 4 -27.38 -46.24 121.40
N MET A 5 -28.43 -45.55 120.94
CA MET A 5 -29.06 -44.27 121.36
C MET A 5 -28.49 -43.03 120.63
N ASP A 6 -29.24 -42.32 119.77
CA ASP A 6 -30.55 -41.78 120.08
C ASP A 6 -31.52 -41.73 118.88
N THR A 7 -32.74 -42.18 119.16
CA THR A 7 -33.85 -42.32 118.23
C THR A 7 -34.90 -41.28 118.62
N TRP A 8 -34.89 -40.10 118.00
CA TRP A 8 -35.94 -39.10 118.19
C TRP A 8 -36.58 -38.68 116.86
N ALA A 9 -37.76 -39.25 116.63
CA ALA A 9 -38.90 -38.70 115.89
C ALA A 9 -38.69 -38.28 114.41
N GLN A 10 -38.68 -39.26 113.50
CA GLN A 10 -39.14 -39.05 112.13
C GLN A 10 -40.64 -38.72 112.12
N LYS A 11 -40.96 -37.42 112.14
CA LYS A 11 -42.29 -36.90 111.79
C LYS A 11 -42.52 -37.06 110.28
N PRO A 12 -43.75 -37.36 109.82
CA PRO A 12 -44.06 -37.37 108.39
C PRO A 12 -43.96 -35.93 107.89
N TRP A 13 -42.90 -35.66 107.13
CA TRP A 13 -42.73 -34.40 106.44
C TRP A 13 -43.92 -34.20 105.50
N ASN A 14 -44.60 -33.05 105.65
CA ASN A 14 -45.80 -32.68 104.91
C ASN A 14 -45.51 -32.68 103.41
N VAL A 15 -46.30 -33.43 102.62
CA VAL A 15 -46.29 -33.49 101.14
C VAL A 15 -46.19 -32.11 100.46
N SER A 16 -46.68 -31.05 101.11
CA SER A 16 -46.53 -29.68 100.63
C SER A 16 -45.08 -29.21 100.53
N GLU A 17 -44.22 -29.57 101.47
CA GLU A 17 -42.83 -29.10 101.50
C GLU A 17 -41.96 -29.78 100.41
N GLU A 18 -42.21 -31.06 100.12
CA GLU A 18 -41.61 -31.73 98.96
C GLU A 18 -42.10 -31.14 97.63
N MET A 19 -43.38 -30.78 97.51
CA MET A 19 -43.87 -30.06 96.32
C MET A 19 -43.19 -28.71 96.14
N TRP A 20 -43.01 -27.93 97.21
CA TRP A 20 -42.30 -26.66 97.14
C TRP A 20 -40.82 -26.84 96.78
N LYS A 21 -40.14 -27.87 97.30
CA LYS A 21 -38.78 -28.22 96.90
C LYS A 21 -38.68 -28.62 95.41
N ARG A 22 -39.62 -29.42 94.90
CA ARG A 22 -39.67 -29.78 93.47
C ARG A 22 -39.95 -28.56 92.59
N LYS A 23 -40.86 -27.68 93.00
CA LYS A 23 -41.17 -26.44 92.26
C LYS A 23 -39.99 -25.47 92.28
N ALA A 24 -39.32 -25.30 93.42
CA ALA A 24 -38.09 -24.50 93.52
C ALA A 24 -36.98 -25.07 92.64
N LYS A 25 -36.75 -26.39 92.66
CA LYS A 25 -35.77 -27.06 91.80
C LYS A 25 -36.12 -26.90 90.31
N SER A 26 -37.38 -27.05 89.93
CA SER A 26 -37.83 -26.82 88.54
C SER A 26 -37.64 -25.37 88.09
N MET A 27 -37.86 -24.40 88.96
CA MET A 27 -37.62 -22.98 88.68
C MET A 27 -36.13 -22.68 88.57
N GLU A 28 -35.31 -23.31 89.41
CA GLU A 28 -33.86 -23.20 89.36
C GLU A 28 -33.28 -23.83 88.08
N GLU A 29 -33.78 -25.00 87.67
CA GLU A 29 -33.42 -25.62 86.38
C GLU A 29 -33.87 -24.78 85.17
N GLN A 30 -34.99 -24.07 85.25
CA GLN A 30 -35.42 -23.12 84.22
C GLN A 30 -34.52 -21.88 84.18
N TYR A 31 -34.15 -21.34 85.35
CA TYR A 31 -33.24 -20.20 85.45
C TYR A 31 -31.85 -20.54 84.92
N GLN A 32 -31.31 -21.71 85.27
CA GLN A 32 -30.02 -22.19 84.75
C GLN A 32 -30.06 -22.42 83.24
N ARG A 33 -31.17 -22.94 82.70
CA ARG A 33 -31.36 -23.04 81.24
C ARG A 33 -31.36 -21.68 80.55
N LEU A 34 -32.10 -20.70 81.08
CA LEU A 34 -32.13 -19.34 80.54
C LEU A 34 -30.75 -18.66 80.58
N LEU A 35 -29.97 -18.90 81.64
CA LEU A 35 -28.59 -18.41 81.72
C LEU A 35 -27.69 -19.05 80.66
N SER A 36 -27.83 -20.35 80.42
CA SER A 36 -27.10 -21.06 79.35
C SER A 36 -27.48 -20.52 77.97
N GLU A 37 -28.78 -20.41 77.68
CA GLU A 37 -29.28 -19.87 76.41
C GLU A 37 -28.80 -18.43 76.18
N HIS A 38 -28.82 -17.60 77.24
CA HIS A 38 -28.28 -16.25 77.17
C HIS A 38 -26.77 -16.25 76.86
N GLN A 39 -26.01 -17.17 77.46
CA GLN A 39 -24.58 -17.33 77.19
C GLN A 39 -24.32 -17.74 75.74
N ASP A 40 -25.08 -18.71 75.23
CA ASP A 40 -24.96 -19.19 73.85
C ASP A 40 -25.29 -18.08 72.84
N LEU A 41 -26.34 -17.30 73.10
CA LEU A 41 -26.69 -16.13 72.27
C LEU A 41 -25.61 -15.05 72.29
N ARG A 42 -24.91 -14.84 73.41
CA ARG A 42 -23.76 -13.90 73.47
C ARG A 42 -22.60 -14.39 72.60
N LEU A 43 -22.30 -15.69 72.65
CA LEU A 43 -21.25 -16.29 71.84
C LEU A 43 -21.59 -16.23 70.35
N GLU A 44 -22.82 -16.57 69.97
CA GLU A 44 -23.26 -16.53 68.58
C GLU A 44 -23.27 -15.10 68.03
N LYS A 45 -23.73 -14.11 68.82
CA LYS A 45 -23.61 -12.68 68.46
C LYS A 45 -22.15 -12.28 68.23
N ALA A 46 -21.23 -12.72 69.08
CA ALA A 46 -19.80 -12.41 68.91
C ALA A 46 -19.22 -13.03 67.63
N LYS A 47 -19.63 -14.26 67.30
CA LYS A 47 -19.25 -14.94 66.06
C LYS A 47 -19.75 -14.20 64.82
N ILE A 48 -21.05 -13.86 64.77
CA ILE A 48 -21.64 -13.09 63.66
C ILE A 48 -20.96 -11.73 63.50
N MET A 49 -20.65 -11.04 64.61
CA MET A 49 -19.90 -9.77 64.59
C MET A 49 -18.45 -9.94 64.10
N GLY A 50 -17.86 -11.12 64.27
CA GLY A 50 -16.56 -11.48 63.68
C GLY A 50 -16.67 -11.64 62.16
N GLU A 51 -17.65 -12.44 61.71
CA GLU A 51 -17.91 -12.68 60.27
C GLU A 51 -18.26 -11.39 59.52
N LEU A 52 -19.08 -10.52 60.12
CA LEU A 52 -19.44 -9.22 59.53
C LEU A 52 -18.22 -8.33 59.29
N ARG A 53 -17.28 -8.29 60.25
CA ARG A 53 -16.04 -7.50 60.12
C ARG A 53 -15.13 -8.06 59.02
N VAL A 54 -15.09 -9.38 58.85
CA VAL A 54 -14.35 -10.02 57.76
C VAL A 54 -14.97 -9.67 56.41
N LEU A 55 -16.30 -9.77 56.28
CA LEU A 55 -17.01 -9.39 55.06
C LEU A 55 -16.84 -7.90 54.71
N GLN A 56 -16.84 -7.01 55.71
CA GLN A 56 -16.57 -5.58 55.49
C GLN A 56 -15.16 -5.36 54.91
N ARG A 57 -14.14 -6.04 55.42
CA ARG A 57 -12.78 -5.96 54.85
C ARG A 57 -12.70 -6.49 53.42
N TYR A 58 -13.39 -7.59 53.13
CA TYR A 58 -13.47 -8.12 51.76
C TYR A 58 -14.14 -7.12 50.81
N LYS A 59 -15.23 -6.48 51.25
CA LYS A 59 -15.89 -5.43 50.48
C LYS A 59 -14.94 -4.25 50.20
N GLU A 60 -14.30 -3.71 51.23
CA GLU A 60 -13.33 -2.60 51.09
C GLU A 60 -12.20 -2.97 50.12
N THR A 61 -11.64 -4.18 50.25
CA THR A 61 -10.59 -4.67 49.36
C THR A 61 -11.07 -4.79 47.91
N ALA A 62 -12.30 -5.27 47.70
CA ALA A 62 -12.88 -5.38 46.37
C ALA A 62 -13.16 -4.00 45.76
N GLU A 63 -13.69 -3.06 46.53
CA GLU A 63 -13.91 -1.66 46.10
C GLU A 63 -12.59 -0.99 45.71
N ASP A 64 -11.53 -1.17 46.50
CA ASP A 64 -10.18 -0.67 46.18
C ASP A 64 -9.62 -1.28 44.88
N MET A 65 -9.83 -2.58 44.66
CA MET A 65 -9.41 -3.25 43.42
C MET A 65 -10.17 -2.71 42.21
N ILE A 66 -11.49 -2.54 42.31
CA ILE A 66 -12.31 -1.96 41.25
C ILE A 66 -11.86 -0.53 40.95
N ASN A 67 -11.63 0.29 41.97
CA ASN A 67 -11.18 1.67 41.80
C ASN A 67 -9.82 1.77 41.11
N LYS A 68 -8.87 0.88 41.47
CA LYS A 68 -7.57 0.79 40.79
C LYS A 68 -7.73 0.41 39.32
N GLU A 69 -8.54 -0.59 39.02
CA GLU A 69 -8.80 -1.05 37.65
C GLU A 69 -9.44 0.06 36.80
N VAL A 70 -10.41 0.79 37.34
CA VAL A 70 -11.04 1.93 36.67
C VAL A 70 -10.02 3.04 36.39
N ALA A 71 -9.13 3.34 37.35
CA ALA A 71 -8.06 4.31 37.15
C ALA A 71 -7.08 3.88 36.05
N THR A 72 -6.67 2.61 36.03
CA THR A 72 -5.80 2.04 34.99
C THR A 72 -6.44 2.14 33.61
N ARG A 73 -7.71 1.72 33.46
CA ARG A 73 -8.44 1.83 32.18
C ARG A 73 -8.58 3.27 31.70
N LYS A 74 -8.74 4.23 32.62
CA LYS A 74 -8.79 5.65 32.28
C LYS A 74 -7.46 6.16 31.72
N ILE A 75 -6.34 5.71 32.28
CA ILE A 75 -4.99 6.02 31.77
C ILE A 75 -4.79 5.40 30.39
N GLU A 76 -5.09 4.11 30.23
CA GLU A 76 -4.98 3.42 28.93
C GLU A 76 -5.84 4.08 27.85
N HIS A 77 -7.06 4.51 28.19
CA HIS A 77 -7.92 5.21 27.25
C HIS A 77 -7.33 6.56 26.82
N LYS A 78 -6.74 7.31 27.76
CA LYS A 78 -6.05 8.57 27.48
C LYS A 78 -4.83 8.36 26.57
N GLU A 79 -4.07 7.29 26.79
CA GLU A 79 -2.93 6.92 25.94
C GLU A 79 -3.38 6.51 24.54
N LYS A 80 -4.45 5.71 24.43
CA LYS A 80 -5.06 5.35 23.14
C LYS A 80 -5.53 6.59 22.37
N LEU A 81 -6.17 7.55 23.03
CA LEU A 81 -6.58 8.82 22.41
C LEU A 81 -5.38 9.64 21.93
N SER A 82 -4.31 9.72 22.74
CA SER A 82 -3.07 10.39 22.37
C SER A 82 -2.40 9.74 21.16
N ALA A 83 -2.34 8.41 21.13
CA ALA A 83 -1.80 7.64 20.01
C ALA A 83 -2.64 7.84 18.73
N ALA A 84 -3.97 7.79 18.83
CA ALA A 84 -4.87 8.05 17.71
C ALA A 84 -4.69 9.47 17.14
N THR A 85 -4.56 10.47 18.02
CA THR A 85 -4.33 11.87 17.60
C THR A 85 -3.00 12.03 16.86
N LYS A 86 -1.93 11.37 17.34
CA LYS A 86 -0.62 11.36 16.65
C LYS A 86 -0.70 10.67 15.30
N LEU A 87 -1.40 9.54 15.21
CA LEU A 87 -1.62 8.83 13.95
C LEU A 87 -2.32 9.73 12.93
N GLU A 88 -3.37 10.44 13.34
CA GLU A 88 -4.11 11.36 12.47
C GLU A 88 -3.24 12.52 11.97
N GLN A 89 -2.33 13.03 12.80
CA GLN A 89 -1.34 14.03 12.38
C GLN A 89 -0.36 13.49 11.33
N TYR A 90 0.11 12.24 11.49
CA TYR A 90 0.97 11.60 10.50
C TYR A 90 0.24 11.36 9.17
N ILE A 91 -1.02 10.93 9.22
CA ILE A 91 -1.86 10.76 8.03
C ILE A 91 -1.99 12.09 7.28
N LYS A 92 -2.37 13.18 7.96
CA LYS A 92 -2.46 14.52 7.34
C LYS A 92 -1.14 15.00 6.76
N LYS A 93 0.00 14.66 7.39
CA LYS A 93 1.32 14.99 6.84
C LYS A 93 1.61 14.19 5.58
N TYR A 94 1.31 12.90 5.59
CA TYR A 94 1.47 12.02 4.43
C TYR A 94 0.60 12.46 3.25
N GLU A 95 -0.66 12.82 3.48
CA GLU A 95 -1.56 13.35 2.46
C GLU A 95 -0.99 14.60 1.78
N ARG A 96 -0.44 15.55 2.54
CA ARG A 96 0.22 16.74 1.98
C ARG A 96 1.44 16.41 1.14
N GLU A 97 2.22 15.40 1.53
CA GLU A 97 3.37 14.95 0.73
C GLU A 97 2.89 14.26 -0.57
N CYS A 98 1.81 13.47 -0.52
CA CYS A 98 1.19 12.91 -1.72
C CYS A 98 0.68 14.00 -2.68
N GLU A 99 0.05 15.05 -2.16
CA GLU A 99 -0.38 16.21 -2.96
C GLU A 99 0.81 16.91 -3.63
N LYS A 100 1.91 17.12 -2.90
CA LYS A 100 3.15 17.67 -3.48
C LYS A 100 3.72 16.80 -4.59
N VAL A 101 3.77 15.48 -4.38
CA VAL A 101 4.25 14.54 -5.40
C VAL A 101 3.36 14.63 -6.65
N LEU A 102 2.03 14.64 -6.49
CA LEU A 102 1.10 14.81 -7.61
C LEU A 102 1.33 16.13 -8.37
N THR A 103 1.63 17.24 -7.69
CA THR A 103 1.95 18.51 -8.36
C THR A 103 3.25 18.41 -9.16
N LEU A 104 4.29 17.80 -8.59
CA LEU A 104 5.58 17.60 -9.26
C LEU A 104 5.47 16.65 -10.46
N GLU A 105 4.65 15.61 -10.37
CA GLU A 105 4.38 14.69 -11.49
C GLU A 105 3.70 15.41 -12.66
N ARG A 106 2.76 16.31 -12.38
CA ARG A 106 2.12 17.15 -13.42
C ARG A 106 3.11 18.11 -14.06
N GLU A 107 3.95 18.78 -13.26
CA GLU A 107 5.00 19.66 -13.78
C GLU A 107 6.01 18.90 -14.63
N ASN A 108 6.42 17.71 -14.21
CA ASN A 108 7.34 16.87 -14.96
C ASN A 108 6.73 16.41 -16.29
N ALA A 109 5.45 15.99 -16.28
CA ALA A 109 4.74 15.65 -17.51
C ALA A 109 4.68 16.83 -18.50
N PHE A 110 4.39 18.04 -18.00
CA PHE A 110 4.37 19.26 -18.81
C PHE A 110 5.76 19.61 -19.38
N LEU A 111 6.83 19.47 -18.60
CA LEU A 111 8.19 19.68 -19.07
C LEU A 111 8.60 18.66 -20.13
N MET A 112 8.22 17.39 -19.96
CA MET A 112 8.49 16.34 -20.94
C MET A 112 7.78 16.60 -22.28
N GLU A 113 6.54 17.08 -22.25
CA GLU A 113 5.82 17.50 -23.46
C GLU A 113 6.51 18.67 -24.17
N GLN A 114 6.95 19.69 -23.42
CA GLN A 114 7.73 20.81 -23.98
C GLN A 114 9.04 20.34 -24.61
N VAL A 115 9.79 19.44 -23.95
CA VAL A 115 11.02 18.88 -24.50
C VAL A 115 10.76 18.11 -25.79
N SER A 116 9.67 17.32 -25.82
CA SER A 116 9.26 16.59 -27.02
C SER A 116 8.93 17.56 -28.17
N SER A 117 8.21 18.65 -27.89
CA SER A 117 7.91 19.69 -28.88
C SER A 117 9.18 20.34 -29.41
N MET A 118 10.08 20.78 -28.54
CA MET A 118 11.36 21.40 -28.94
C MET A 118 12.24 20.45 -29.75
N LYS A 119 12.24 19.15 -29.40
CA LYS A 119 12.96 18.13 -30.17
C LYS A 119 12.41 18.03 -31.59
N GLY A 120 11.09 17.98 -31.75
CA GLY A 120 10.44 17.96 -33.07
C GLY A 120 10.71 19.23 -33.89
N GLU A 121 10.75 20.41 -33.25
CA GLU A 121 11.16 21.65 -33.92
C GLU A 121 12.63 21.64 -34.34
N THR A 122 13.50 21.06 -33.52
CA THR A 122 14.94 20.95 -33.82
C THR A 122 15.17 20.00 -35.00
N GLU A 123 14.45 18.88 -35.07
CA GLU A 123 14.47 17.96 -36.21
C GLU A 123 14.04 18.68 -37.50
N LYS A 124 12.92 19.43 -37.47
CA LYS A 124 12.49 20.25 -38.61
C LYS A 124 13.54 21.28 -39.04
N ARG A 125 14.25 21.92 -38.09
CA ARG A 125 15.34 22.85 -38.40
C ARG A 125 16.51 22.15 -39.07
N LEU A 126 16.86 20.93 -38.64
CA LEU A 126 17.92 20.14 -39.26
C LEU A 126 17.56 19.76 -40.70
N ASP A 127 16.32 19.36 -40.96
CA ASP A 127 15.85 19.08 -42.32
C ASP A 127 15.94 20.31 -43.23
N LEU A 128 15.51 21.48 -42.74
CA LEU A 128 15.63 22.74 -43.50
C LEU A 128 17.09 23.13 -43.77
N LEU A 129 18.01 22.89 -42.82
CA LEU A 129 19.44 23.13 -43.03
C LEU A 129 20.01 22.21 -44.10
N LYS A 130 19.58 20.94 -44.14
CA LYS A 130 19.99 19.99 -45.18
C LYS A 130 19.46 20.39 -46.56
N GLU A 131 18.20 20.79 -46.65
CA GLU A 131 17.64 21.33 -47.89
C GLU A 131 18.38 22.58 -48.37
N LEU A 132 18.74 23.49 -47.44
CA LEU A 132 19.54 24.67 -47.75
C LEU A 132 20.93 24.27 -48.29
N GLU A 133 21.61 23.32 -47.66
CA GLU A 133 22.90 22.83 -48.14
C GLU A 133 22.79 22.22 -49.56
N ASP A 134 21.75 21.42 -49.81
CA ASP A 134 21.51 20.81 -51.11
C ASP A 134 21.15 21.86 -52.19
N THR A 135 20.40 22.91 -51.84
CA THR A 135 20.14 24.04 -52.75
C THR A 135 21.42 24.82 -53.04
N GLN A 136 22.28 25.05 -52.03
CA GLN A 136 23.58 25.71 -52.22
C GLN A 136 24.50 24.90 -53.13
N LYS A 137 24.58 23.57 -52.95
CA LYS A 137 25.34 22.66 -53.84
C LYS A 137 24.80 22.71 -55.28
N ARG A 138 23.48 22.72 -55.45
CA ARG A 138 22.85 22.86 -56.78
C ARG A 138 23.19 24.21 -57.43
N ASN A 139 23.11 25.30 -56.67
CA ASN A 139 23.44 26.64 -57.15
C ASN A 139 24.92 26.75 -57.54
N ALA A 140 25.84 26.20 -56.74
CA ALA A 140 27.27 26.15 -57.06
C ALA A 140 27.53 25.42 -58.39
N ARG A 141 26.88 24.26 -58.61
CA ARG A 141 26.97 23.54 -59.89
C ARG A 141 26.41 24.34 -61.07
N GLN A 142 25.32 25.08 -60.86
CA GLN A 142 24.76 25.95 -61.89
C GLN A 142 25.67 27.13 -62.22
N LYS A 143 26.27 27.78 -61.21
CA LYS A 143 27.26 28.84 -61.41
C LYS A 143 28.46 28.34 -62.20
N GLU A 144 28.94 27.13 -61.93
CA GLU A 144 30.05 26.55 -62.69
C GLU A 144 29.66 26.30 -64.15
N LYS A 145 28.48 25.74 -64.41
CA LYS A 145 27.96 25.59 -65.78
C LYS A 145 27.83 26.92 -66.52
N ILE A 146 27.42 27.98 -65.82
CA ILE A 146 27.35 29.33 -66.42
C ILE A 146 28.75 29.81 -66.79
N ARG A 147 29.74 29.65 -65.91
CA ARG A 147 31.14 30.00 -66.22
C ARG A 147 31.70 29.20 -67.39
N GLU A 148 31.42 27.90 -67.47
CA GLU A 148 31.78 27.07 -68.62
C GLU A 148 31.15 27.61 -69.92
N MET A 149 29.86 27.96 -69.89
CA MET A 149 29.19 28.56 -71.04
C MET A 149 29.76 29.94 -71.40
N GLU A 150 30.16 30.75 -70.43
CA GLU A 150 30.82 32.05 -70.66
C GLU A 150 32.18 31.86 -71.34
N ILE A 151 32.99 30.89 -70.91
CA ILE A 151 34.28 30.54 -71.54
C ILE A 151 34.06 30.12 -72.99
N VAL A 152 33.12 29.19 -73.23
CA VAL A 152 32.76 28.75 -74.60
C VAL A 152 32.25 29.93 -75.44
N GLY A 153 31.50 30.85 -74.84
CA GLY A 153 31.07 32.09 -75.49
C GLY A 153 32.25 32.95 -75.95
N ILE A 154 33.26 33.13 -75.10
CA ILE A 154 34.49 33.87 -75.42
C ILE A 154 35.28 33.15 -76.53
N GLU A 155 35.39 31.83 -76.48
CA GLU A 155 36.06 31.04 -77.53
C GLU A 155 35.36 31.20 -78.90
N HIS A 156 34.02 31.16 -78.91
CA HIS A 156 33.26 31.43 -80.13
C HIS A 156 33.47 32.86 -80.63
N GLU A 157 33.50 33.85 -79.76
CA GLU A 157 33.76 35.25 -80.13
C GLU A 157 35.16 35.42 -80.75
N ASN A 158 36.19 34.80 -80.16
CA ASN A 158 37.54 34.75 -80.70
C ASN A 158 37.58 34.07 -82.08
N THR A 159 36.87 32.94 -82.23
CA THR A 159 36.77 32.24 -83.51
C THR A 159 36.11 33.12 -84.59
N ILE A 160 35.07 33.87 -84.23
CA ILE A 160 34.44 34.84 -85.13
C ILE A 160 35.43 35.94 -85.54
N LEU A 161 36.24 36.45 -84.61
CA LEU A 161 37.26 37.46 -84.92
C LEU A 161 38.34 36.90 -85.86
N GLU A 162 38.84 35.69 -85.61
CA GLU A 162 39.80 35.02 -86.50
C GLU A 162 39.22 34.81 -87.91
N LEU A 163 37.96 34.38 -88.00
CA LEU A 163 37.26 34.21 -89.28
C LEU A 163 37.09 35.55 -89.99
N LYS A 164 36.72 36.63 -89.28
CA LYS A 164 36.66 37.99 -89.83
C LYS A 164 38.03 38.43 -90.38
N GLU A 165 39.12 38.16 -89.66
CA GLU A 165 40.48 38.48 -90.12
C GLU A 165 40.86 37.66 -91.37
N LYS A 166 40.55 36.35 -91.39
CA LYS A 166 40.75 35.49 -92.58
C LYS A 166 39.95 36.01 -93.77
N VAL A 167 38.69 36.39 -93.58
CA VAL A 167 37.85 36.99 -94.62
C VAL A 167 38.48 38.30 -95.13
N GLN A 168 38.97 39.17 -94.25
CA GLN A 168 39.68 40.39 -94.66
C GLN A 168 40.96 40.08 -95.45
N LYS A 169 41.77 39.10 -95.01
CA LYS A 169 42.97 38.66 -95.75
C LYS A 169 42.62 38.11 -97.13
N LEU A 170 41.56 37.32 -97.24
CA LEU A 170 41.07 36.81 -98.52
C LEU A 170 40.56 37.94 -99.40
N LYS A 171 39.88 38.94 -98.83
CA LYS A 171 39.42 40.12 -99.57
C LYS A 171 40.59 40.93 -100.13
N ARG A 172 41.62 41.22 -99.32
CA ARG A 172 42.85 41.88 -99.80
C ARG A 172 43.56 41.06 -100.89
N ARG A 173 43.62 39.74 -100.73
CA ARG A 173 44.18 38.84 -101.77
C ARG A 173 43.36 38.86 -103.05
N ALA A 174 42.03 38.92 -102.96
CA ALA A 174 41.15 39.01 -104.10
C ALA A 174 41.29 40.38 -104.80
N GLU A 175 41.45 41.47 -104.04
CA GLU A 175 41.75 42.80 -104.57
C GLU A 175 43.11 42.83 -105.28
N SER A 176 44.18 42.35 -104.65
CA SER A 176 45.51 42.23 -105.29
C SER A 176 45.52 41.27 -106.49
N ALA A 177 44.73 40.20 -106.44
CA ALA A 177 44.56 39.32 -107.60
C ALA A 177 43.79 40.03 -108.72
N GLY A 178 42.78 40.85 -108.39
CA GLY A 178 42.07 41.69 -109.34
C GLY A 178 42.96 42.76 -109.97
N GLU A 179 43.83 43.39 -109.20
CA GLU A 179 44.87 44.32 -109.68
C GLU A 179 45.87 43.60 -110.60
N ALA A 180 46.39 42.44 -110.20
CA ALA A 180 47.30 41.64 -111.04
C ALA A 180 46.62 41.14 -112.32
N LEU A 181 45.31 40.85 -112.28
CA LEU A 181 44.55 40.46 -113.46
C LEU A 181 44.30 41.64 -114.39
N ASN A 182 44.09 42.86 -113.85
CA ASN A 182 44.07 44.10 -114.62
C ASN A 182 45.45 44.38 -115.25
N ASP A 183 46.55 44.23 -114.51
CA ASP A 183 47.90 44.41 -115.04
C ASP A 183 48.20 43.40 -116.15
N LYS A 184 47.73 42.15 -116.02
CA LYS A 184 47.88 41.11 -117.05
C LYS A 184 46.94 41.30 -118.24
N ASP A 185 45.75 41.85 -118.04
CA ASP A 185 44.85 42.27 -119.14
C ASP A 185 45.52 43.40 -119.95
N GLU A 186 46.17 44.35 -119.26
CA GLU A 186 46.90 45.45 -119.90
C GLU A 186 48.21 45.00 -120.55
N GLU A 187 48.89 44.00 -119.99
CA GLU A 187 50.04 43.33 -120.62
C GLU A 187 49.60 42.50 -121.85
N CYS A 188 48.43 41.87 -121.83
CA CYS A 188 47.85 41.16 -122.98
C CYS A 188 47.39 42.12 -124.09
N LYS A 189 46.86 43.30 -123.74
CA LYS A 189 46.60 44.38 -124.71
C LYS A 189 47.91 44.91 -125.31
N ASN A 190 48.97 45.05 -124.51
CA ASN A 190 50.29 45.50 -124.99
C ASN A 190 51.06 44.44 -125.81
N LEU A 191 50.88 43.15 -125.53
CA LEU A 191 51.48 42.04 -126.30
C LEU A 191 50.71 41.73 -127.59
N SER A 192 49.41 41.97 -127.62
CA SER A 192 48.59 41.89 -128.85
C SER A 192 48.94 42.97 -129.89
N ILE A 193 49.60 44.06 -129.48
CA ILE A 193 50.08 45.14 -130.35
C ILE A 193 51.52 44.89 -130.88
N ARG A 194 52.29 43.98 -130.28
CA ARG A 194 53.74 43.82 -130.53
C ARG A 194 54.19 42.60 -131.34
N LEU A 195 53.28 41.74 -131.81
CA LEU A 195 53.63 40.54 -132.59
C LEU A 195 53.01 40.56 -133.99
N ALA A 196 53.55 41.44 -134.85
CA ALA A 196 53.44 41.35 -136.30
C ALA A 196 54.83 41.47 -136.95
N VAL A 197 55.20 40.44 -137.72
CA VAL A 197 56.23 40.41 -138.78
C VAL A 197 57.67 39.94 -138.42
N ARG A 198 58.05 38.87 -139.12
CA ARG A 198 59.29 38.05 -139.28
C ARG A 198 60.23 38.68 -140.35
N PRO A 199 61.32 38.04 -140.85
CA PRO A 199 62.51 37.39 -140.28
C PRO A 199 63.82 37.78 -141.06
N THR A 200 64.88 36.94 -140.97
CA THR A 200 66.08 36.75 -141.87
C THR A 200 67.38 37.47 -141.46
N GLN A 201 68.64 37.01 -141.66
CA GLN A 201 69.31 35.76 -142.10
C GLN A 201 70.87 35.97 -142.02
N LEU A 202 71.67 34.87 -141.87
CA LEU A 202 73.03 34.59 -142.47
C LEU A 202 74.24 35.49 -142.11
N LYS A 203 75.55 35.11 -142.03
CA LYS A 203 76.49 34.13 -142.66
C LYS A 203 77.72 33.99 -141.72
N ARG A 204 78.26 32.80 -141.38
CA ARG A 204 79.35 31.98 -141.99
C ARG A 204 80.70 32.66 -142.31
N SER A 205 81.78 32.12 -141.74
CA SER A 205 83.16 32.08 -142.29
C SER A 205 83.89 30.82 -141.80
N SER A 206 84.75 30.22 -142.63
CA SER A 206 85.21 28.82 -142.56
C SER A 206 86.70 28.69 -142.85
N GLU A 207 87.50 28.11 -141.95
CA GLU A 207 88.93 27.87 -142.23
C GLU A 207 89.67 26.87 -141.32
N TRP A 208 89.15 25.67 -141.02
CA TRP A 208 89.92 24.68 -140.22
C TRP A 208 89.59 23.22 -140.57
N ARG A 209 90.05 22.72 -141.73
CA ARG A 209 89.72 21.36 -142.23
C ARG A 209 90.90 20.38 -142.30
N LEU A 210 91.93 20.58 -141.48
CA LEU A 210 93.01 19.60 -141.24
C LEU A 210 93.28 19.38 -139.73
N MET A 211 92.49 20.04 -138.88
CA MET A 211 92.31 19.72 -137.47
C MET A 211 91.12 18.77 -137.25
N LEU A 212 90.32 18.52 -138.29
CA LEU A 212 89.04 17.81 -138.20
C LEU A 212 89.19 16.32 -137.88
N ASP A 213 90.22 15.63 -138.38
CA ASP A 213 90.32 14.17 -138.20
C ASP A 213 90.94 13.76 -136.85
N LEU A 214 91.75 14.64 -136.24
CA LEU A 214 92.23 14.49 -134.85
C LEU A 214 91.18 14.99 -133.84
N ILE A 215 90.37 15.99 -134.24
CA ILE A 215 89.17 16.39 -133.50
C ILE A 215 88.14 15.28 -133.55
N ASP A 216 87.87 14.63 -134.68
CA ASP A 216 86.82 13.62 -134.79
C ASP A 216 87.14 12.40 -133.89
N GLN A 217 88.38 11.91 -133.84
CA GLN A 217 88.72 10.82 -132.92
C GLN A 217 88.70 11.26 -131.44
N ALA A 218 89.12 12.48 -131.14
CA ALA A 218 89.03 13.05 -129.79
C ALA A 218 87.58 13.36 -129.39
N VAL A 219 86.73 13.75 -130.33
CA VAL A 219 85.31 14.05 -130.16
C VAL A 219 84.51 12.77 -130.03
N GLU A 220 84.81 11.72 -130.81
CA GLU A 220 84.18 10.40 -130.68
C GLU A 220 84.51 9.78 -129.33
N SER A 221 85.78 9.84 -128.90
CA SER A 221 86.23 9.37 -127.58
C SER A 221 85.64 10.22 -126.44
N ALA A 222 85.60 11.54 -126.58
CA ALA A 222 84.93 12.43 -125.64
C ALA A 222 83.41 12.22 -125.60
N TRP A 223 82.80 11.83 -126.72
CA TRP A 223 81.37 11.58 -126.83
C TRP A 223 80.98 10.21 -126.26
N GLU A 224 81.78 9.16 -126.49
CA GLU A 224 81.68 7.87 -125.81
C GLU A 224 81.86 8.04 -124.29
N ALA A 225 82.87 8.81 -123.85
CA ALA A 225 83.08 9.13 -122.45
C ALA A 225 81.92 9.94 -121.85
N ALA A 226 81.43 10.96 -122.55
CA ALA A 226 80.27 11.75 -122.14
C ALA A 226 78.98 10.92 -122.12
N ARG A 227 78.81 9.96 -123.04
CA ARG A 227 77.69 9.02 -123.05
C ARG A 227 77.78 8.06 -121.87
N GLY A 228 78.98 7.55 -121.57
CA GLY A 228 79.26 6.73 -120.38
C GLY A 228 78.94 7.50 -119.10
N GLN A 229 79.42 8.73 -118.98
CA GLN A 229 79.13 9.64 -117.87
C GLN A 229 77.64 10.01 -117.77
N ASN A 230 76.94 10.20 -118.90
CA ASN A 230 75.50 10.43 -118.90
C ASN A 230 74.72 9.19 -118.49
N LYS A 231 75.18 7.98 -118.84
CA LYS A 231 74.55 6.72 -118.42
C LYS A 231 74.75 6.48 -116.92
N THR A 232 75.92 6.79 -116.37
CA THR A 232 76.14 6.75 -114.92
C THR A 232 75.36 7.83 -114.19
N ALA A 233 75.35 9.07 -114.68
CA ALA A 233 74.54 10.16 -114.13
C ALA A 233 73.04 9.84 -114.16
N LEU A 234 72.54 9.23 -115.23
CA LEU A 234 71.15 8.77 -115.34
C LEU A 234 70.84 7.65 -114.34
N HIS A 235 71.76 6.71 -114.14
CA HIS A 235 71.61 5.66 -113.13
C HIS A 235 71.61 6.23 -111.71
N GLU A 236 72.48 7.21 -111.43
CA GLU A 236 72.51 7.93 -110.15
C GLU A 236 71.24 8.76 -109.93
N LEU A 237 70.71 9.41 -110.96
CA LEU A 237 69.43 10.14 -110.88
C LEU A 237 68.27 9.19 -110.58
N LYS A 238 68.21 8.02 -111.24
CA LYS A 238 67.20 7.00 -110.93
C LYS A 238 67.32 6.49 -109.49
N LYS A 239 68.56 6.27 -108.99
CA LYS A 239 68.80 5.89 -107.59
C LYS A 239 68.38 7.00 -106.61
N LYS A 240 68.60 8.28 -106.95
CA LYS A 240 68.12 9.41 -106.15
C LYS A 240 66.60 9.50 -106.16
N GLU A 241 65.96 9.21 -107.29
CA GLU A 241 64.50 9.15 -107.40
C GLU A 241 63.90 8.03 -106.53
N THR A 242 64.51 6.84 -106.51
CA THR A 242 64.06 5.75 -105.63
C THR A 242 64.24 6.09 -104.16
N LEU A 243 65.39 6.67 -103.78
CA LEU A 243 65.62 7.15 -102.41
C LEU A 243 64.64 8.27 -102.01
N SER A 244 64.27 9.14 -102.96
CA SER A 244 63.26 10.18 -102.71
C SER A 244 61.87 9.60 -102.47
N LYS A 245 61.51 8.51 -103.16
CA LYS A 245 60.24 7.80 -102.93
C LYS A 245 60.25 7.10 -101.56
N GLU A 246 61.35 6.42 -101.22
CA GLU A 246 61.53 5.80 -99.90
C GLU A 246 61.47 6.83 -98.76
N LEU A 247 62.10 7.99 -98.94
CA LEU A 247 62.04 9.08 -97.97
C LEU A 247 60.60 9.59 -97.76
N GLU A 248 59.82 9.67 -98.83
CA GLU A 248 58.42 10.10 -98.73
C GLU A 248 57.56 9.04 -98.03
N THR A 249 57.79 7.75 -98.30
CA THR A 249 57.17 6.65 -97.56
C THR A 249 57.49 6.75 -96.07
N ILE A 250 58.78 6.90 -95.71
CA ILE A 250 59.21 7.05 -94.30
C ILE A 250 58.56 8.27 -93.65
N LYS A 251 58.42 9.41 -94.35
CA LYS A 251 57.71 10.58 -93.81
C LYS A 251 56.24 10.27 -93.54
N THR A 252 55.55 9.55 -94.43
CA THR A 252 54.14 9.18 -94.22
C THR A 252 53.98 8.21 -93.04
N GLU A 253 54.86 7.22 -92.91
CA GLU A 253 54.92 6.31 -91.78
C GLU A 253 55.23 7.04 -90.47
N THR A 254 56.16 7.99 -90.50
CA THR A 254 56.49 8.83 -89.33
C THR A 254 55.29 9.66 -88.90
N LYS A 255 54.57 10.29 -89.84
CA LYS A 255 53.33 11.03 -89.53
C LYS A 255 52.27 10.11 -88.92
N GLN A 256 52.08 8.92 -89.49
CA GLN A 256 51.14 7.94 -88.96
C GLN A 256 51.52 7.48 -87.55
N ALA A 257 52.81 7.24 -87.29
CA ALA A 257 53.33 6.93 -85.97
C ALA A 257 53.10 8.09 -84.98
N SER A 258 53.34 9.34 -85.38
CA SER A 258 53.06 10.52 -84.55
C SER A 258 51.57 10.65 -84.19
N TYR A 259 50.66 10.42 -85.13
CA TYR A 259 49.22 10.40 -84.84
C TYR A 259 48.85 9.27 -83.88
N ARG A 260 49.47 8.10 -84.02
CA ARG A 260 49.23 6.97 -83.12
C ARG A 260 49.74 7.25 -81.71
N ILE A 261 50.93 7.84 -81.56
CA ILE A 261 51.48 8.25 -80.26
C ILE A 261 50.54 9.24 -79.59
N HIS A 262 50.12 10.29 -80.30
CA HIS A 262 49.21 11.28 -79.73
C HIS A 262 47.86 10.68 -79.30
N ALA A 263 47.29 9.76 -80.09
CA ALA A 263 46.08 9.05 -79.70
C ALA A 263 46.29 8.20 -78.43
N LEU A 264 47.43 7.52 -78.31
CA LEU A 264 47.78 6.75 -77.12
C LEU A 264 48.00 7.66 -75.89
N ASP A 265 48.59 8.83 -76.04
CA ASP A 265 48.76 9.80 -74.95
C ASP A 265 47.40 10.24 -74.39
N LEU A 266 46.44 10.55 -75.28
CA LEU A 266 45.07 10.91 -74.87
C LEU A 266 44.35 9.75 -74.17
N GLU A 267 44.54 8.51 -74.64
CA GLU A 267 44.02 7.31 -73.98
C GLU A 267 44.62 7.15 -72.56
N VAL A 268 45.93 7.38 -72.40
CA VAL A 268 46.62 7.33 -71.11
C VAL A 268 46.13 8.41 -70.17
N GLU A 269 46.01 9.66 -70.61
CA GLU A 269 45.48 10.76 -69.80
C GLU A 269 44.05 10.48 -69.34
N THR A 270 43.21 9.96 -70.23
CA THR A 270 41.83 9.55 -69.91
C THR A 270 41.81 8.43 -68.87
N ALA A 271 42.68 7.43 -69.01
CA ALA A 271 42.82 6.33 -68.06
C ALA A 271 43.31 6.82 -66.68
N GLN A 272 44.28 7.73 -66.66
CA GLN A 272 44.80 8.34 -65.42
C GLN A 272 43.73 9.18 -64.72
N SER A 273 42.94 9.96 -65.45
CA SER A 273 41.83 10.72 -64.90
C SER A 273 40.79 9.80 -64.24
N LYS A 274 40.44 8.69 -64.93
CA LYS A 274 39.54 7.65 -64.37
C LYS A 274 40.13 7.00 -63.13
N LEU A 275 41.43 6.69 -63.12
CA LEU A 275 42.11 6.12 -61.96
C LEU A 275 42.03 7.05 -60.74
N ARG A 276 42.35 8.34 -60.91
CA ARG A 276 42.25 9.35 -59.85
C ARG A 276 40.82 9.52 -59.33
N GLN A 277 39.81 9.35 -60.18
CA GLN A 277 38.42 9.36 -59.74
C GLN A 277 38.09 8.11 -58.90
N LYS A 278 38.59 6.93 -59.29
CA LYS A 278 38.40 5.69 -58.53
C LYS A 278 39.13 5.72 -57.19
N GLU A 279 40.33 6.29 -57.13
CA GLU A 279 41.08 6.48 -55.88
C GLU A 279 40.30 7.35 -54.90
N ARG A 280 39.77 8.49 -55.35
CA ARG A 280 38.90 9.35 -54.53
C ARG A 280 37.68 8.61 -53.98
N LEU A 281 37.01 7.82 -54.82
CA LEU A 281 35.86 7.02 -54.38
C LEU A 281 36.25 5.95 -53.34
N VAL A 282 37.42 5.34 -53.49
CA VAL A 282 37.93 4.37 -52.50
C VAL A 282 38.19 5.03 -51.16
N ASP A 283 38.75 6.24 -51.14
CA ASP A 283 38.99 6.97 -49.88
C ASP A 283 37.67 7.42 -49.23
N GLU A 284 36.70 7.91 -50.00
CA GLU A 284 35.34 8.20 -49.50
C GLU A 284 34.68 6.97 -48.88
N LEU A 285 34.80 5.80 -49.51
CA LEU A 285 34.27 4.54 -48.98
C LEU A 285 35.01 4.09 -47.71
N ARG A 286 36.32 4.33 -47.62
CA ARG A 286 37.11 4.04 -46.41
C ARG A 286 36.69 4.92 -45.23
N ASP A 287 36.48 6.22 -45.47
CA ASP A 287 36.03 7.16 -44.45
C ASP A 287 34.62 6.83 -43.97
N ALA A 288 33.70 6.53 -44.91
CA ALA A 288 32.36 6.06 -44.58
C ALA A 288 32.39 4.77 -43.74
N ASN A 289 33.23 3.80 -44.10
CA ASN A 289 33.38 2.57 -43.34
C ASN A 289 33.99 2.82 -41.94
N ALA A 290 34.96 3.74 -41.82
CA ALA A 290 35.52 4.13 -40.54
C ALA A 290 34.49 4.83 -39.63
N GLN A 291 33.60 5.65 -40.21
CA GLN A 291 32.48 6.28 -39.51
C GLN A 291 31.48 5.24 -39.02
N LEU A 292 31.05 4.32 -39.90
CA LEU A 292 30.13 3.23 -39.55
C LEU A 292 30.70 2.34 -38.43
N LYS A 293 32.00 2.04 -38.47
CA LYS A 293 32.66 1.28 -37.37
C LYS A 293 32.59 2.02 -36.04
N ARG A 294 32.80 3.34 -36.03
CA ARG A 294 32.67 4.16 -34.80
C ARG A 294 31.24 4.17 -34.27
N GLU A 295 30.25 4.28 -35.15
CA GLU A 295 28.83 4.20 -34.77
C GLU A 295 28.46 2.82 -34.24
N MET A 296 28.91 1.76 -34.90
CA MET A 296 28.73 0.38 -34.42
C MET A 296 29.34 0.19 -33.04
N SER A 297 30.58 0.63 -32.80
CA SER A 297 31.20 0.54 -31.47
C SER A 297 30.40 1.27 -30.40
N LYS A 298 29.86 2.46 -30.71
CA LYS A 298 29.01 3.23 -29.79
C LYS A 298 27.69 2.52 -29.50
N LEU A 299 27.05 1.94 -30.50
CA LEU A 299 25.82 1.17 -30.31
C LEU A 299 26.07 -0.11 -29.50
N THR A 300 27.19 -0.79 -29.73
CA THR A 300 27.60 -1.96 -28.95
C THR A 300 27.82 -1.61 -27.48
N SER A 301 28.54 -0.52 -27.17
CA SER A 301 28.74 -0.10 -25.78
C SER A 301 27.42 0.28 -25.10
N GLN A 302 26.52 0.97 -25.81
CA GLN A 302 25.17 1.27 -25.30
C GLN A 302 24.35 0.01 -25.02
N LEU A 303 24.48 -1.02 -25.85
CA LEU A 303 23.81 -2.30 -25.66
C LEU A 303 24.38 -3.06 -24.45
N GLU A 304 25.69 -3.02 -24.23
CA GLU A 304 26.35 -3.57 -23.04
C GLU A 304 25.89 -2.85 -21.76
N ASP A 305 25.84 -1.51 -21.78
CA ASP A 305 25.34 -0.70 -20.66
C ASP A 305 23.88 -1.05 -20.34
N MET A 306 23.00 -1.09 -21.35
CA MET A 306 21.61 -1.49 -21.16
C MET A 306 21.47 -2.92 -20.63
N SER A 307 22.30 -3.85 -21.12
CA SER A 307 22.31 -5.24 -20.64
C SER A 307 22.73 -5.33 -19.17
N SER A 308 23.72 -4.54 -18.76
CA SER A 308 24.15 -4.44 -17.36
C SER A 308 23.03 -3.87 -16.46
N ASN A 309 22.34 -2.83 -16.92
CA ASN A 309 21.21 -2.23 -16.20
C ASN A 309 20.04 -3.21 -16.07
N LEU A 310 19.76 -3.99 -17.13
CA LEU A 310 18.73 -5.04 -17.09
C LEU A 310 19.07 -6.12 -16.06
N ALA A 311 20.33 -6.53 -15.95
CA ALA A 311 20.76 -7.50 -14.93
C ALA A 311 20.54 -6.96 -13.51
N VAL A 312 20.92 -5.71 -13.24
CA VAL A 312 20.69 -5.06 -11.94
C VAL A 312 19.20 -4.96 -11.61
N LEU A 313 18.37 -4.61 -12.59
CA LEU A 313 16.91 -4.55 -12.40
C LEU A 313 16.32 -5.94 -12.11
N GLN A 314 16.80 -7.00 -12.76
CA GLN A 314 16.38 -8.37 -12.48
C GLN A 314 16.71 -8.79 -11.05
N ASP A 315 17.89 -8.42 -10.53
CA ASP A 315 18.27 -8.69 -9.14
C ASP A 315 17.36 -7.95 -8.14
N VAL A 316 17.02 -6.69 -8.42
CA VAL A 316 16.10 -5.91 -7.57
C VAL A 316 14.70 -6.54 -7.57
N VAL A 317 14.20 -6.98 -8.73
CA VAL A 317 12.91 -7.68 -8.83
C VAL A 317 12.94 -8.98 -8.03
N SER A 318 14.01 -9.77 -8.15
CA SER A 318 14.20 -11.00 -7.39
C SER A 318 14.19 -10.77 -5.87
N GLU A 319 14.86 -9.72 -5.38
CA GLU A 319 14.81 -9.35 -3.97
C GLU A 319 13.41 -8.90 -3.52
N LYS A 320 12.68 -8.16 -4.35
CA LYS A 320 11.30 -7.75 -4.04
C LYS A 320 10.35 -8.94 -4.00
N ASP A 321 10.51 -9.93 -4.87
CA ASP A 321 9.75 -11.18 -4.81
C ASP A 321 10.03 -11.97 -3.54
N LYS A 322 11.30 -12.03 -3.09
CA LYS A 322 11.64 -12.64 -1.80
C LYS A 322 11.01 -11.88 -0.64
N GLU A 323 11.00 -10.55 -0.67
CA GLU A 323 10.35 -9.71 0.35
C GLU A 323 8.84 -9.96 0.42
N LEU A 324 8.16 -10.05 -0.74
CA LEU A 324 6.74 -10.36 -0.82
C LEU A 324 6.43 -11.74 -0.22
N ARG A 325 7.21 -12.78 -0.56
CA ARG A 325 7.03 -14.12 0.03
C ARG A 325 7.14 -14.13 1.55
N ARG A 326 8.10 -13.38 2.11
CA ARG A 326 8.26 -13.23 3.57
C ARG A 326 7.04 -12.55 4.20
N LYS A 327 6.51 -11.50 3.57
CA LYS A 327 5.30 -10.79 4.02
C LYS A 327 4.06 -11.69 3.96
N ASP A 328 3.91 -12.49 2.91
CA ASP A 328 2.81 -13.46 2.78
C ASP A 328 2.86 -14.56 3.85
N GLU A 329 4.05 -15.02 4.20
CA GLU A 329 4.23 -15.98 5.30
C GLU A 329 3.88 -15.36 6.66
N MET A 330 4.32 -14.13 6.92
CA MET A 330 3.93 -13.38 8.11
C MET A 330 2.42 -13.15 8.19
N LEU A 331 1.78 -12.81 7.07
CA LEU A 331 0.33 -12.65 6.99
C LEU A 331 -0.39 -13.96 7.32
N ARG A 332 0.09 -15.09 6.80
CA ARG A 332 -0.46 -16.42 7.12
C ARG A 332 -0.33 -16.74 8.60
N ALA A 333 0.82 -16.48 9.21
CA ALA A 333 1.03 -16.67 10.65
C ALA A 333 0.09 -15.79 11.49
N LYS A 334 -0.07 -14.51 11.15
CA LYS A 334 -1.01 -13.61 11.82
C LYS A 334 -2.47 -14.04 11.63
N LYS A 335 -2.85 -14.54 10.45
CA LYS A 335 -4.18 -15.10 10.21
C LYS A 335 -4.45 -16.34 11.08
N THR A 336 -3.45 -17.20 11.31
CA THR A 336 -3.59 -18.33 12.23
C THR A 336 -3.70 -17.89 13.68
N GLU A 337 -2.94 -16.88 14.10
CA GLU A 337 -3.01 -16.29 15.45
C GLU A 337 -4.42 -15.72 15.73
N VAL A 338 -4.97 -14.94 14.79
CA VAL A 338 -6.34 -14.41 14.89
C VAL A 338 -7.38 -15.52 15.01
N LYS A 339 -7.24 -16.62 14.24
CA LYS A 339 -8.14 -17.78 14.36
C LYS A 339 -8.07 -18.45 15.73
N CYS A 340 -6.87 -18.55 16.32
CA CYS A 340 -6.71 -19.09 17.66
C CYS A 340 -7.34 -18.19 18.71
N LEU A 341 -7.13 -16.87 18.62
CA LEU A 341 -7.76 -15.89 19.51
C LEU A 341 -9.28 -15.92 19.41
N ALA A 342 -9.84 -16.04 18.20
CA ALA A 342 -11.29 -16.17 18.02
C ALA A 342 -11.86 -17.40 18.73
N LYS A 343 -11.18 -18.56 18.65
CA LYS A 343 -11.59 -19.77 19.38
C LYS A 343 -11.55 -19.59 20.90
N ILE A 344 -10.56 -18.86 21.41
CA ILE A 344 -10.45 -18.55 22.84
C ILE A 344 -11.58 -17.61 23.27
N ASP A 345 -11.91 -16.61 22.44
CA ASP A 345 -13.04 -15.70 22.67
C ASP A 345 -14.37 -16.46 22.71
N ASP A 346 -14.61 -17.35 21.75
CA ASP A 346 -15.82 -18.18 21.70
C ASP A 346 -15.93 -19.09 22.93
N SER A 347 -14.85 -19.76 23.33
CA SER A 347 -14.81 -20.58 24.56
C SER A 347 -15.04 -19.73 25.82
N SER A 348 -14.52 -18.49 25.85
CA SER A 348 -14.73 -17.58 26.96
C SER A 348 -16.18 -17.12 27.04
N LYS A 349 -16.84 -16.86 25.90
CA LYS A 349 -18.28 -16.55 25.85
C LYS A 349 -19.13 -17.70 26.37
N GLU A 350 -18.88 -18.93 25.92
CA GLU A 350 -19.59 -20.12 26.42
C GLU A 350 -19.44 -20.25 27.95
N ARG A 351 -18.24 -19.99 28.48
CA ARG A 351 -18.00 -20.02 29.93
C ARG A 351 -18.77 -18.92 30.67
N ILE A 352 -18.84 -17.72 30.09
CA ILE A 352 -19.60 -16.60 30.66
C ILE A 352 -21.10 -16.94 30.66
N GLU A 353 -21.64 -17.46 29.56
CA GLU A 353 -23.04 -17.86 29.44
C GLU A 353 -23.41 -18.93 30.49
N GLU A 354 -22.55 -19.93 30.68
CA GLU A 354 -22.74 -20.95 31.70
C GLU A 354 -22.72 -20.37 33.12
N LEU A 355 -21.80 -19.44 33.42
CA LEU A 355 -21.78 -18.74 34.71
C LEU A 355 -23.03 -17.87 34.92
N VAL A 356 -23.51 -17.19 33.88
CA VAL A 356 -24.75 -16.41 33.93
C VAL A 356 -25.94 -17.32 34.24
N ARG A 357 -26.01 -18.51 33.61
CA ARG A 357 -27.04 -19.52 33.89
C ARG A 357 -26.98 -19.99 35.34
N GLN A 358 -25.80 -20.29 35.87
CA GLN A 358 -25.60 -20.68 37.27
C GLN A 358 -26.01 -19.58 38.25
N VAL A 359 -25.68 -18.31 37.95
CA VAL A 359 -26.09 -17.17 38.77
C VAL A 359 -27.61 -17.03 38.78
N ALA A 360 -28.28 -17.20 37.64
CA ALA A 360 -29.75 -17.16 37.57
C ALA A 360 -30.39 -18.29 38.39
N GLU A 361 -29.83 -19.51 38.34
CA GLU A 361 -30.30 -20.64 39.12
C GLU A 361 -30.14 -20.41 40.63
N LEU A 362 -29.00 -19.89 41.07
CA LEU A 362 -28.77 -19.51 42.47
C LEU A 362 -29.70 -18.39 42.93
N GLN A 363 -29.97 -17.40 42.08
CA GLN A 363 -30.94 -16.34 42.38
C GLN A 363 -32.36 -16.90 42.56
N GLN A 364 -32.75 -17.87 41.73
CA GLN A 364 -34.04 -18.55 41.85
C GLN A 364 -34.14 -19.38 43.13
N GLN A 365 -33.10 -20.16 43.46
CA GLN A 365 -33.04 -20.93 44.72
C GLN A 365 -33.11 -20.02 45.95
N LEU A 366 -32.43 -18.87 45.92
CA LEU A 366 -32.51 -17.87 46.98
C LEU A 366 -33.94 -17.34 47.14
N LEU A 367 -34.62 -17.03 46.04
CA LEU A 367 -36.00 -16.53 46.04
C LEU A 367 -36.97 -17.57 46.63
N GLU A 368 -36.82 -18.84 46.26
CA GLU A 368 -37.61 -19.96 46.80
C GLU A 368 -37.36 -20.14 48.30
N THR A 369 -36.11 -20.11 48.73
CA THR A 369 -35.74 -20.20 50.15
C THR A 369 -36.34 -19.04 50.96
N GLN A 370 -36.31 -17.82 50.41
CA GLN A 370 -36.95 -16.65 51.02
C GLN A 370 -38.48 -16.80 51.09
N LYS A 371 -39.10 -17.35 50.04
CA LYS A 371 -40.55 -17.63 50.01
C LYS A 371 -40.95 -18.66 51.07
N ASP A 372 -40.19 -19.74 51.21
CA ASP A 372 -40.41 -20.77 52.23
C ASP A 372 -40.21 -20.22 53.64
N TYR A 373 -39.19 -19.40 53.85
CA TYR A 373 -38.98 -18.71 55.12
C TYR A 373 -40.18 -17.81 55.47
N LEU A 374 -40.68 -17.01 54.52
CA LEU A 374 -41.86 -16.17 54.73
C LEU A 374 -43.12 -16.99 55.02
N LEU A 375 -43.31 -18.12 54.36
CA LEU A 375 -44.42 -19.05 54.65
C LEU A 375 -44.32 -19.61 56.07
N LYS A 376 -43.12 -19.98 56.51
CA LYS A 376 -42.86 -20.45 57.88
C LYS A 376 -43.16 -19.35 58.90
N VAL A 377 -42.67 -18.13 58.68
CA VAL A 377 -42.96 -16.98 59.55
C VAL A 377 -44.47 -16.70 59.63
N LYS A 378 -45.19 -16.74 58.49
CA LYS A 378 -46.66 -16.58 58.48
C LYS A 378 -47.37 -17.68 59.25
N LYS A 379 -46.92 -18.94 59.13
CA LYS A 379 -47.49 -20.08 59.86
C LYS A 379 -47.25 -19.95 61.36
N ASP A 380 -46.05 -19.56 61.76
CA ASP A 380 -45.67 -19.34 63.15
C ASP A 380 -46.48 -18.18 63.75
N GLU A 381 -46.70 -17.09 63.00
CA GLU A 381 -47.54 -15.98 63.44
C GLU A 381 -49.01 -16.38 63.58
N ALA A 382 -49.56 -17.12 62.60
CA ALA A 382 -50.91 -17.65 62.70
C ALA A 382 -51.08 -18.60 63.90
N TRP A 383 -50.05 -19.38 64.22
CA TRP A 383 -50.04 -20.22 65.41
C TRP A 383 -50.02 -19.37 66.69
N ARG A 384 -49.16 -18.34 66.76
CA ARG A 384 -49.13 -17.39 67.88
C ARG A 384 -50.47 -16.68 68.06
N ASP A 385 -51.13 -16.28 66.99
CA ASP A 385 -52.46 -15.66 67.04
C ASP A 385 -53.53 -16.62 67.52
N LYS A 386 -53.51 -17.88 67.05
CA LYS A 386 -54.41 -18.92 67.55
C LYS A 386 -54.20 -19.18 69.03
N GLN A 387 -52.95 -19.15 69.51
CA GLN A 387 -52.65 -19.28 70.94
C GLN A 387 -53.15 -18.05 71.71
N ARG A 388 -52.84 -16.83 71.27
CA ARG A 388 -53.38 -15.60 71.86
C ARG A 388 -54.90 -15.58 71.92
N ALA A 389 -55.59 -16.12 70.91
CA ALA A 389 -57.05 -16.24 70.89
C ALA A 389 -57.57 -17.26 71.91
N LYS A 390 -56.90 -18.41 72.06
CA LYS A 390 -57.21 -19.40 73.11
C LYS A 390 -57.03 -18.81 74.50
N ASP A 391 -55.89 -18.16 74.74
CA ASP A 391 -55.60 -17.52 76.03
C ASP A 391 -56.66 -16.45 76.36
N ARG A 392 -57.06 -15.63 75.38
CA ARG A 392 -58.17 -14.67 75.55
C ARG A 392 -59.51 -15.36 75.87
N ALA A 393 -59.83 -16.45 75.20
CA ALA A 393 -61.06 -17.21 75.46
C ALA A 393 -61.05 -17.86 76.84
N GLU A 394 -59.90 -18.38 77.28
CA GLU A 394 -59.70 -18.94 78.62
C GLU A 394 -59.83 -17.86 79.70
N ILE A 395 -59.19 -16.70 79.52
CA ILE A 395 -59.35 -15.53 80.40
C ILE A 395 -60.82 -15.08 80.46
N MET A 396 -61.53 -15.03 79.32
CA MET A 396 -62.96 -14.69 79.32
C MET A 396 -63.79 -15.71 80.09
N LYS A 397 -63.51 -17.01 79.93
CA LYS A 397 -64.19 -18.08 80.68
C LYS A 397 -63.90 -18.01 82.17
N GLU A 398 -62.65 -17.77 82.56
CA GLU A 398 -62.28 -17.54 83.96
C GLU A 398 -63.01 -16.32 84.53
N MET A 399 -63.01 -15.21 83.81
CA MET A 399 -63.74 -13.99 84.21
C MET A 399 -65.24 -14.25 84.33
N GLU A 400 -65.84 -15.02 83.41
CA GLU A 400 -67.23 -15.43 83.50
C GLU A 400 -67.50 -16.28 84.75
N THR A 401 -66.64 -17.25 85.07
CA THR A 401 -66.78 -18.04 86.31
C THR A 401 -66.59 -17.21 87.57
N LEU A 402 -65.73 -16.20 87.54
CA LEU A 402 -65.48 -15.29 88.65
C LEU A 402 -66.67 -14.37 88.93
N HIS A 403 -67.36 -13.91 87.89
CA HIS A 403 -68.49 -12.98 87.97
C HIS A 403 -69.85 -13.66 87.90
N LYS A 404 -69.92 -14.98 87.66
CA LYS A 404 -71.18 -15.74 87.66
C LYS A 404 -71.89 -15.56 89.03
N PRO A 405 -73.12 -15.02 89.04
CA PRO A 405 -73.90 -14.89 90.27
C PRO A 405 -74.25 -16.27 90.81
N ARG A 406 -73.96 -16.50 92.08
CA ARG A 406 -74.27 -17.73 92.84
C ARG A 406 -75.09 -17.35 94.05
N ARG A 407 -75.96 -18.23 94.53
CA ARG A 407 -76.75 -17.98 95.73
C ARG A 407 -76.20 -18.75 96.92
N CYS A 408 -76.03 -18.08 98.06
CA CYS A 408 -75.57 -18.73 99.28
C CYS A 408 -76.65 -19.65 99.86
N LYS A 409 -76.28 -20.89 100.20
CA LYS A 409 -77.17 -21.87 100.85
C LYS A 409 -77.72 -21.39 102.21
N ASN A 410 -76.96 -20.55 102.91
CA ASN A 410 -77.25 -20.21 104.32
C ASN A 410 -77.86 -18.82 104.50
N CYS A 411 -77.47 -17.81 103.71
CA CYS A 411 -78.03 -16.45 103.82
C CYS A 411 -78.85 -16.03 102.60
N SER A 412 -78.98 -16.86 101.57
CA SER A 412 -79.69 -16.57 100.32
C SER A 412 -79.21 -15.35 99.53
N GLU A 413 -78.17 -14.66 99.99
CA GLU A 413 -77.53 -13.57 99.25
C GLU A 413 -76.88 -14.08 97.96
N THR A 414 -76.95 -13.27 96.91
CA THR A 414 -76.22 -13.47 95.67
C THR A 414 -74.78 -13.00 95.82
N PHE A 415 -73.83 -13.88 95.58
CA PHE A 415 -72.41 -13.61 95.61
C PHE A 415 -71.75 -14.07 94.30
N THR A 416 -70.62 -13.49 93.96
CA THR A 416 -69.74 -13.96 92.89
C THR A 416 -68.48 -14.55 93.51
N ASN A 417 -67.74 -15.40 92.81
CA ASN A 417 -66.47 -15.92 93.37
C ASN A 417 -65.48 -14.79 93.69
N LYS A 418 -65.51 -13.69 92.91
CA LYS A 418 -64.72 -12.48 93.19
C LYS A 418 -65.15 -11.77 94.48
N SER A 419 -66.46 -11.69 94.75
CA SER A 419 -66.99 -11.04 95.96
C SER A 419 -67.05 -11.96 97.19
N ASN A 420 -66.80 -13.27 97.02
CA ASN A 420 -66.82 -14.27 98.10
C ASN A 420 -65.54 -14.27 98.94
N THR A 421 -65.22 -13.14 99.55
CA THR A 421 -64.10 -13.00 100.49
C THR A 421 -64.46 -13.63 101.84
N SER A 422 -63.48 -13.77 102.74
CA SER A 422 -63.68 -14.30 104.09
C SER A 422 -64.56 -13.43 105.01
N LEU A 423 -65.10 -12.33 104.47
CA LEU A 423 -65.99 -11.39 105.17
C LEU A 423 -67.36 -11.27 104.48
N ALA A 424 -67.61 -12.03 103.41
CA ALA A 424 -68.78 -11.82 102.56
C ALA A 424 -70.08 -12.32 103.20
N CYS A 425 -70.03 -13.46 103.92
CA CYS A 425 -71.23 -14.02 104.53
C CYS A 425 -71.57 -13.28 105.84
N SER A 426 -72.45 -12.29 105.73
CA SER A 426 -73.06 -11.60 106.87
C SER A 426 -73.94 -12.57 107.66
N TYR A 427 -73.73 -12.59 108.98
CA TYR A 427 -74.31 -13.52 109.94
C TYR A 427 -75.80 -13.21 110.19
N HIS A 428 -76.70 -14.19 110.06
CA HIS A 428 -78.09 -14.04 110.50
C HIS A 428 -78.30 -14.72 111.87
N PRO A 429 -79.09 -14.13 112.79
CA PRO A 429 -79.51 -14.79 114.00
C PRO A 429 -80.47 -15.94 113.65
N GLY A 430 -79.90 -17.13 113.44
CA GLY A 430 -80.66 -18.35 113.23
C GLY A 430 -81.49 -18.68 114.46
N ARG A 431 -82.75 -19.06 114.23
CA ARG A 431 -83.67 -19.50 115.29
C ARG A 431 -83.12 -20.75 115.98
N TYR A 432 -83.01 -20.70 117.30
CA TYR A 432 -82.62 -21.85 118.14
C TYR A 432 -83.62 -23.01 117.95
N VAL A 433 -83.12 -24.20 117.60
CA VAL A 433 -83.93 -25.42 117.48
C VAL A 433 -83.55 -26.35 118.63
N ALA A 434 -84.44 -26.50 119.60
CA ALA A 434 -84.27 -27.47 120.68
C ALA A 434 -84.56 -28.88 120.16
N ARG A 435 -83.62 -29.82 120.33
CA ARG A 435 -83.90 -31.27 120.24
C ARG A 435 -83.39 -31.96 121.51
N GLN A 436 -84.26 -32.78 122.08
CA GLN A 436 -83.97 -33.68 123.21
C GLN A 436 -83.07 -34.84 122.74
N TYR A 437 -82.11 -35.21 123.57
CA TYR A 437 -81.12 -36.31 123.40
C TYR A 437 -81.76 -37.71 123.30
N PRO A 438 -81.01 -38.81 123.02
CA PRO A 438 -79.57 -38.91 122.65
C PRO A 438 -79.31 -39.73 121.36
N LEU A 439 -78.23 -39.44 120.62
CA LEU A 439 -77.30 -40.39 119.96
C LEU A 439 -76.33 -39.65 119.00
N GLU A 440 -75.18 -40.27 118.77
CA GLU A 440 -73.93 -39.75 118.24
C GLU A 440 -74.01 -38.96 116.92
N GLY A 441 -73.26 -37.85 116.86
CA GLY A 441 -72.99 -37.11 115.62
C GLY A 441 -73.04 -35.60 115.81
N TYR A 442 -71.92 -34.96 116.17
CA TYR A 442 -71.85 -33.51 116.27
C TYR A 442 -71.95 -32.85 114.88
N HIS A 443 -73.14 -32.38 114.54
CA HIS A 443 -73.42 -31.56 113.37
C HIS A 443 -73.54 -30.11 113.85
N TRP A 444 -72.61 -29.24 113.42
CA TRP A 444 -72.53 -27.86 113.86
C TRP A 444 -73.55 -27.01 113.11
N SER A 445 -74.63 -26.57 113.78
CA SER A 445 -75.46 -25.46 113.31
C SER A 445 -74.68 -24.17 113.55
N CYS A 446 -74.30 -23.49 112.47
CA CYS A 446 -73.67 -22.19 112.59
C CYS A 446 -74.67 -21.25 113.29
N CYS A 447 -74.29 -20.75 114.48
CA CYS A 447 -74.50 -19.38 114.95
C CYS A 447 -75.21 -19.22 116.31
N GLN A 448 -74.46 -19.20 117.41
CA GLN A 448 -74.79 -18.39 118.59
C GLN A 448 -73.48 -17.79 119.18
N LYS A 449 -73.53 -16.49 119.53
CA LYS A 449 -72.54 -15.59 120.16
C LYS A 449 -71.05 -16.02 120.17
N ARG A 450 -70.19 -15.15 119.62
CA ARG A 450 -68.74 -15.16 119.89
C ARG A 450 -68.51 -14.96 121.40
N ASP A 451 -68.36 -16.05 122.13
CA ASP A 451 -67.43 -16.08 123.26
C ASP A 451 -66.03 -16.38 122.69
N LEU A 452 -65.00 -15.81 123.32
CA LEU A 452 -63.58 -15.88 122.93
C LEU A 452 -63.01 -17.33 122.83
N SER A 453 -63.81 -18.36 123.11
CA SER A 453 -63.45 -19.77 123.09
C SER A 453 -64.09 -20.60 121.96
N ALA A 454 -64.90 -20.00 121.06
CA ALA A 454 -65.53 -20.75 119.97
C ALA A 454 -64.57 -21.05 118.80
N ARG A 455 -64.57 -22.31 118.31
CA ARG A 455 -63.81 -22.73 117.12
C ARG A 455 -64.24 -21.92 115.88
N ALA A 456 -63.28 -21.65 114.99
CA ALA A 456 -63.51 -20.89 113.77
C ALA A 456 -64.67 -21.45 112.94
N CYS A 457 -65.44 -20.56 112.31
CA CYS A 457 -66.49 -20.93 111.35
C CYS A 457 -65.91 -21.90 110.31
N LYS A 458 -66.57 -23.05 110.09
CA LYS A 458 -66.15 -24.09 109.14
C LYS A 458 -65.93 -23.54 107.72
N PHE A 459 -66.54 -22.40 107.39
CA PHE A 459 -66.48 -21.77 106.08
C PHE A 459 -65.75 -20.42 106.08
N ALA A 460 -65.07 -20.06 107.18
CA ALA A 460 -64.23 -18.87 107.30
C ALA A 460 -64.86 -17.56 106.76
N GLY A 461 -66.17 -17.38 106.98
CA GLY A 461 -66.92 -16.18 106.56
C GLY A 461 -67.22 -16.09 105.05
N ARG A 462 -66.97 -17.15 104.29
CA ARG A 462 -67.33 -17.26 102.87
C ARG A 462 -68.74 -17.82 102.71
N HIS A 463 -69.45 -17.35 101.69
CA HIS A 463 -70.67 -17.97 101.23
C HIS A 463 -70.40 -19.37 100.69
N VAL A 464 -71.32 -20.29 100.96
CA VAL A 464 -71.32 -21.65 100.42
C VAL A 464 -72.43 -21.73 99.40
N GLU A 465 -72.12 -22.13 98.18
CA GLU A 465 -73.09 -22.24 97.09
C GLU A 465 -74.21 -23.24 97.45
N SER A 466 -75.46 -22.83 97.24
CA SER A 466 -76.60 -23.74 97.31
C SER A 466 -76.58 -24.69 96.11
N LYS A 467 -76.61 -26.00 96.37
CA LYS A 467 -76.85 -27.01 95.32
C LYS A 467 -78.34 -27.24 95.04
N LEU A 468 -79.22 -26.41 95.60
CA LEU A 468 -80.67 -26.52 95.45
C LEU A 468 -81.21 -25.22 94.85
N LEU A 469 -81.78 -25.39 93.63
CA LEU A 469 -82.39 -24.42 92.69
C LEU A 469 -81.36 -23.59 91.92
N ASP A 470 -81.05 -23.81 90.64
CA ASP A 470 -81.58 -24.68 89.56
C ASP A 470 -80.43 -25.50 88.92
#